data_AF-A0A800GHC5-F1
#
_entry.id   AF-A0A800GHC5-F1
#
_cell.length_a   1.000
_cell.length_b   1.000
_cell.length_c   1.000
_cell.angle_alpha   90.00
_cell.angle_beta   90.00
_cell.angle_gamma   90.00
#
_symmetry.space_group_name_H-M   'P 1'
#
loop_
_entity.id
_entity.type
_entity.pdbx_description
1 polymer ?
#
loop_
_entity_poly.entity_id
_entity_poly.type
_entity_poly.pdbx_seq_one_letter_code
_entity_poly.pdbx_strand_id
1 'polypeptide(L)'
;MTVKHNKANSLNIIDDLKGDQSWRIFRIISEFTEGFERLSGLDDAISFFGSARLKPDNAYYQQAVEIAELLSQHNFAIISGGGPGIMEAANKGAYHQKPPSIGLNIELPMEQKPNPYQNLSLDFRYFFVRKVMFVRYSMGYICMPGGFG
;
A
#
# COMPACT_ATOMS: atom_id res chain seq x y z
N MET A 1 8.61 30.53 -58.74
CA MET A 1 9.58 30.61 -57.63
C MET A 1 8.81 30.85 -56.35
N THR A 2 8.84 30.08 -55.26
CA THR A 2 9.29 28.72 -54.98
C THR A 2 8.50 28.33 -53.73
N VAL A 3 7.93 27.13 -53.73
CA VAL A 3 7.07 26.58 -52.68
C VAL A 3 7.89 26.35 -51.41
N LYS A 4 7.32 26.75 -50.26
CA LYS A 4 7.80 26.45 -48.91
C LYS A 4 8.08 24.96 -48.75
N HIS A 5 9.27 24.60 -48.29
CA HIS A 5 9.54 23.30 -47.68
C HIS A 5 10.30 23.54 -46.37
N ASN A 6 9.58 23.48 -45.26
CA ASN A 6 10.18 23.30 -43.94
C ASN A 6 9.71 21.92 -43.43
N LYS A 7 10.34 20.87 -43.96
CA LYS A 7 10.27 19.49 -43.45
C LYS A 7 11.26 19.39 -42.29
N ALA A 8 10.80 19.57 -41.06
CA ALA A 8 11.42 19.02 -39.84
C ALA A 8 10.68 19.56 -38.62
N ASN A 9 9.56 18.94 -38.21
CA ASN A 9 9.15 18.97 -36.80
C ASN A 9 8.05 17.99 -36.38
N SER A 10 7.63 17.06 -37.23
CA SER A 10 6.52 16.15 -36.91
C SER A 10 6.92 14.75 -36.44
N LEU A 11 8.21 14.45 -36.28
CA LEU A 11 8.69 13.09 -35.96
C LEU A 11 9.05 12.82 -34.50
N ASN A 12 9.11 13.82 -33.61
CA ASN A 12 9.63 13.61 -32.23
C ASN A 12 8.58 13.63 -31.11
N ILE A 13 7.32 13.96 -31.39
CA ILE A 13 6.27 14.02 -30.34
C ILE A 13 5.62 12.65 -30.10
N ILE A 14 5.58 11.78 -31.12
CA ILE A 14 4.95 10.46 -31.02
C ILE A 14 5.86 9.44 -30.30
N ASP A 15 7.18 9.61 -30.34
CA ASP A 15 8.13 8.73 -29.64
C ASP A 15 8.28 9.07 -28.15
N ASP A 16 8.12 10.33 -27.76
CA ASP A 16 8.19 10.77 -26.36
C ASP A 16 6.95 10.34 -25.53
N LEU A 17 5.79 10.21 -26.19
CA LEU A 17 4.55 9.70 -25.57
C LEU A 17 4.56 8.18 -25.35
N LYS A 18 5.36 7.42 -26.10
CA LYS A 18 5.48 5.95 -25.96
C LYS A 18 6.46 5.54 -24.86
N GLY A 19 7.48 6.35 -24.60
CA GLY A 19 8.46 6.13 -23.53
C GLY A 19 7.81 6.12 -22.14
N ASP A 20 6.96 7.12 -21.87
CA ASP A 20 6.26 7.24 -20.57
C ASP A 20 5.29 6.07 -20.31
N GLN A 21 4.46 5.68 -21.28
CA GLN A 21 3.52 4.57 -21.07
C GLN A 21 4.21 3.21 -20.93
N SER A 22 5.29 2.98 -21.66
CA SER A 22 6.09 1.75 -21.52
C SER A 22 6.72 1.68 -20.13
N TRP A 23 7.30 2.79 -19.66
CA TRP A 23 7.87 2.87 -18.31
C TRP A 23 6.81 2.66 -17.23
N ARG A 24 5.61 3.20 -17.41
CA ARG A 24 4.49 2.97 -16.48
C ARG A 24 4.15 1.48 -16.38
N ILE A 25 4.07 0.77 -17.51
CA ILE A 25 3.83 -0.69 -17.53
C ILE A 25 4.93 -1.43 -16.78
N PHE A 26 6.21 -1.13 -17.05
CA PHE A 26 7.33 -1.74 -16.33
C PHE A 26 7.24 -1.51 -14.82
N ARG A 27 6.88 -0.29 -14.39
CA ARG A 27 6.69 0.02 -12.97
C ARG A 27 5.54 -0.76 -12.35
N ILE A 28 4.41 -0.88 -13.06
CA ILE A 28 3.26 -1.68 -12.61
C ILE A 28 3.68 -3.14 -12.41
N ILE A 29 4.39 -3.72 -13.39
CA ILE A 29 4.91 -5.09 -13.31
C ILE A 29 5.89 -5.21 -12.13
N SER A 30 6.78 -4.22 -11.94
CA SER A 30 7.72 -4.20 -10.82
C SER A 30 7.01 -4.21 -9.47
N GLU A 31 5.99 -3.38 -9.27
CA GLU A 31 5.21 -3.36 -8.02
C GLU A 31 4.46 -4.68 -7.79
N PHE A 32 3.96 -5.32 -8.84
CA PHE A 32 3.38 -6.66 -8.74
C PHE A 32 4.41 -7.71 -8.34
N THR A 33 5.55 -7.74 -9.02
CA THR A 33 6.62 -8.70 -8.76
C THR A 33 7.13 -8.55 -7.33
N GLU A 34 7.45 -7.33 -6.89
CA GLU A 34 7.89 -7.06 -5.52
C GLU A 34 6.83 -7.45 -4.49
N GLY A 35 5.57 -7.07 -4.73
CA GLY A 35 4.45 -7.44 -3.87
C GLY A 35 4.30 -8.95 -3.74
N PHE A 36 4.36 -9.68 -4.86
CA PHE A 36 4.22 -11.13 -4.85
C PHE A 36 5.39 -11.84 -4.19
N GLU A 37 6.62 -11.37 -4.42
CA GLU A 37 7.82 -11.95 -3.83
C GLU A 37 7.85 -11.74 -2.31
N ARG A 38 7.69 -10.49 -1.87
CA ARG A 38 7.81 -10.10 -0.46
C ARG A 38 6.70 -10.67 0.42
N LEU A 39 5.51 -10.90 -0.15
CA LEU A 39 4.34 -11.43 0.57
C LEU A 39 4.15 -12.94 0.35
N SER A 40 4.94 -13.60 -0.52
CA SER A 40 4.77 -15.02 -0.87
C SER A 40 4.84 -15.99 0.31
N GLY A 41 5.67 -15.67 1.32
CA GLY A 41 5.88 -16.49 2.50
C GLY A 41 4.94 -16.15 3.66
N LEU A 42 3.92 -15.33 3.44
CA LEU A 42 2.92 -15.07 4.47
C LEU A 42 2.01 -16.28 4.65
N ASP A 43 1.90 -16.70 5.90
CA ASP A 43 0.84 -17.59 6.36
C ASP A 43 -0.50 -16.80 6.42
N ASP A 44 -1.40 -17.23 7.28
CA ASP A 44 -2.70 -16.59 7.47
C ASP A 44 -2.55 -15.11 7.86
N ALA A 45 -3.18 -14.20 7.12
CA ALA A 45 -3.12 -12.77 7.40
C ALA A 45 -4.50 -12.10 7.39
N ILE A 46 -4.65 -11.07 8.21
CA ILE A 46 -5.85 -10.25 8.33
C ILE A 46 -5.54 -8.80 7.98
N SER A 47 -6.36 -8.22 7.12
CA SER A 47 -6.22 -6.83 6.71
C SER A 47 -7.08 -5.89 7.54
N PHE A 48 -6.47 -4.80 8.00
CA PHE A 48 -7.14 -3.74 8.74
C PHE A 48 -7.35 -2.50 7.87
N PHE A 49 -8.59 -2.02 7.88
CA PHE A 49 -8.98 -0.74 7.30
C PHE A 49 -9.63 0.15 8.35
N GLY A 50 -9.48 1.46 8.19
CA GLY A 50 -10.10 2.42 9.09
C GLY A 50 -9.54 3.83 8.92
N SER A 51 -10.00 4.72 9.80
CA SER A 51 -9.64 6.14 9.73
C SER A 51 -8.14 6.38 9.95
N ALA A 52 -7.54 7.15 9.03
CA ALA A 52 -6.18 7.69 9.17
C ALA A 52 -6.09 8.88 10.14
N ARG A 53 -7.22 9.33 10.72
CA ARG A 53 -7.30 10.59 11.49
C ARG A 53 -7.51 10.38 12.98
N LEU A 54 -7.77 9.15 13.42
CA LEU A 54 -7.99 8.85 14.83
C LEU A 54 -6.66 8.91 15.59
N LYS A 55 -6.72 9.45 16.80
CA LYS A 55 -5.57 9.59 17.70
C LYS A 55 -5.48 8.39 18.66
N PRO A 56 -4.31 8.14 19.28
CA PRO A 56 -4.13 7.00 20.19
C PRO A 56 -5.08 6.98 21.39
N ASP A 57 -5.57 8.11 21.86
CA ASP A 57 -6.54 8.21 22.96
C ASP A 57 -7.98 7.81 22.57
N ASN A 58 -8.25 7.60 21.28
CA ASN A 58 -9.57 7.20 20.81
C ASN A 58 -9.87 5.72 21.12
N ALA A 59 -11.10 5.43 21.55
CA ALA A 59 -11.54 4.07 21.86
C ALA A 59 -11.35 3.08 20.69
N TYR A 60 -11.65 3.49 19.44
CA TYR A 60 -11.47 2.62 18.27
C TYR A 60 -10.00 2.37 17.94
N TYR A 61 -9.11 3.32 18.25
CA TYR A 61 -7.68 3.11 18.13
C TYR A 61 -7.23 2.01 19.10
N GLN A 62 -7.61 2.12 20.38
CA GLN A 62 -7.24 1.13 21.40
C GLN A 62 -7.81 -0.26 21.07
N GLN A 63 -9.06 -0.32 20.62
CA GLN A 63 -9.67 -1.58 20.16
C GLN A 63 -8.92 -2.17 18.96
N ALA A 64 -8.48 -1.36 17.99
CA ALA A 64 -7.68 -1.85 16.87
C ALA A 64 -6.34 -2.43 17.31
N VAL A 65 -5.66 -1.82 18.30
CA VAL A 65 -4.44 -2.37 18.91
C VAL A 65 -4.73 -3.73 19.53
N GLU A 66 -5.74 -3.82 20.39
CA GLU A 66 -6.10 -5.04 21.13
C GLU A 66 -6.47 -6.20 20.17
N ILE A 67 -7.32 -5.93 19.17
CA ILE A 67 -7.73 -6.96 18.21
C ILE A 67 -6.53 -7.44 17.39
N ALA A 68 -5.66 -6.52 16.93
CA ALA A 68 -4.48 -6.89 16.16
C ALA A 68 -3.47 -7.69 16.99
N GLU A 69 -3.29 -7.33 18.26
CA GLU A 69 -2.45 -8.08 19.19
C GLU A 69 -2.97 -9.51 19.40
N LEU A 70 -4.27 -9.66 19.69
CA LEU A 70 -4.90 -10.97 19.90
C LEU A 70 -4.81 -11.86 18.65
N LEU A 71 -5.07 -11.31 17.47
CA LEU A 71 -4.93 -12.05 16.21
C LEU A 71 -3.49 -12.49 15.98
N SER A 72 -2.54 -11.60 16.21
CA SER A 72 -1.13 -11.91 15.97
C SER A 72 -0.56 -12.93 16.97
N GLN A 73 -1.05 -12.94 18.22
CA GLN A 73 -0.79 -14.02 19.18
C GLN A 73 -1.30 -15.39 18.69
N HIS A 74 -2.32 -15.41 17.83
CA HIS A 74 -2.87 -16.62 17.21
C HIS A 74 -2.28 -16.89 15.81
N ASN A 75 -1.07 -16.41 15.55
CA ASN A 75 -0.30 -16.61 14.32
C ASN A 75 -0.86 -15.92 13.06
N PHE A 76 -1.76 -14.94 13.19
CA PHE A 76 -2.16 -14.13 12.04
C PHE A 76 -1.18 -12.98 11.79
N ALA A 77 -0.66 -12.87 10.57
CA ALA A 77 0.02 -11.66 10.14
C ALA A 77 -0.98 -10.50 9.99
N ILE A 78 -0.56 -9.28 10.32
CA ILE A 78 -1.44 -8.11 10.26
C ILE A 78 -1.01 -7.23 9.10
N ILE A 79 -1.93 -7.00 8.17
CA ILE A 79 -1.72 -6.13 7.01
C ILE A 79 -2.51 -4.84 7.23
N SER A 80 -1.88 -3.69 7.01
CA SER A 80 -2.55 -2.40 7.03
C SER A 80 -2.09 -1.54 5.84
N GLY A 81 -2.74 -0.39 5.68
CA GLY A 81 -2.31 0.62 4.72
C GLY A 81 -1.08 1.45 5.12
N GLY A 82 -0.50 1.19 6.29
CA GLY A 82 0.77 1.76 6.75
C GLY A 82 0.76 3.24 7.16
N GLY A 83 -0.37 3.92 7.01
CA GLY A 83 -0.54 5.30 7.47
C GLY A 83 -0.81 5.42 8.99
N PRO A 84 -1.16 6.63 9.45
CA PRO A 84 -1.54 6.89 10.85
C PRO A 84 -2.93 6.33 11.22
N GLY A 85 -3.35 6.55 12.47
CA GLY A 85 -4.69 6.21 12.94
C GLY A 85 -4.90 4.70 13.10
N ILE A 86 -6.01 4.16 12.60
CA ILE A 86 -6.31 2.73 12.72
C ILE A 86 -5.23 1.85 12.09
N MET A 87 -4.64 2.28 10.98
CA MET A 87 -3.57 1.54 10.32
C MET A 87 -2.35 1.40 11.23
N GLU A 88 -1.95 2.50 11.87
CA GLU A 88 -0.90 2.51 12.89
C GLU A 88 -1.28 1.64 14.09
N ALA A 89 -2.52 1.74 14.59
CA ALA A 89 -2.99 0.96 15.72
C ALA A 89 -2.89 -0.56 15.46
N ALA A 90 -3.35 -1.00 14.30
CA ALA A 90 -3.27 -2.40 13.89
C ALA A 90 -1.81 -2.86 13.78
N ASN A 91 -0.96 -2.06 13.13
CA ASN A 91 0.47 -2.37 13.03
C ASN A 91 1.15 -2.42 14.41
N LYS A 92 0.80 -1.50 15.30
CA LYS A 92 1.32 -1.42 16.67
C LYS A 92 1.00 -2.65 17.49
N GLY A 93 -0.24 -3.14 17.44
CA GLY A 93 -0.66 -4.36 18.15
C GLY A 93 0.11 -5.61 17.70
N ALA A 94 0.52 -5.66 16.43
CA ALA A 94 1.22 -6.81 15.85
C ALA A 94 2.76 -6.71 15.88
N TYR A 95 3.32 -5.51 16.08
CA TYR A 95 4.73 -5.22 15.80
C TYR A 95 5.75 -6.07 16.55
N HIS A 96 5.43 -6.46 17.78
CA HIS A 96 6.31 -7.24 18.65
C HIS A 96 6.04 -8.74 18.62
N GLN A 97 5.12 -9.19 17.78
CA GLN A 97 4.75 -10.60 17.68
C GLN A 97 5.56 -11.33 16.62
N LYS A 98 5.46 -12.66 16.61
CA LYS A 98 6.20 -13.51 15.68
C LYS A 98 5.75 -13.33 14.22
N PRO A 99 4.44 -13.31 13.89
CA PRO A 99 4.00 -12.97 12.55
C PRO A 99 4.32 -11.51 12.23
N PRO A 100 4.64 -11.17 10.97
CA PRO A 100 5.01 -9.81 10.62
C PRO A 100 3.81 -8.86 10.70
N SER A 101 4.06 -7.66 11.22
CA SER A 101 3.25 -6.47 10.98
C SER A 101 3.63 -5.84 9.65
N ILE A 102 2.66 -5.70 8.74
CA ILE A 102 2.89 -5.33 7.34
C ILE A 102 2.22 -3.99 7.04
N GLY A 103 2.95 -3.09 6.39
CA GLY A 103 2.40 -1.85 5.85
C GLY A 103 2.50 -1.84 4.33
N LEU A 104 1.34 -1.82 3.67
CA LEU A 104 1.25 -1.55 2.24
C LEU A 104 1.02 -0.05 2.07
N ASN A 105 2.10 0.72 2.03
CA ASN A 105 2.07 2.18 1.92
C ASN A 105 1.66 2.61 0.50
N ILE A 106 1.17 3.85 0.36
CA ILE A 106 0.86 4.44 -0.95
C ILE A 106 1.51 5.81 -1.05
N GLU A 107 2.20 6.06 -2.16
CA GLU A 107 2.73 7.37 -2.51
C GLU A 107 1.58 8.34 -2.81
N LEU A 108 1.48 9.40 -2.01
CA LEU A 108 0.47 10.45 -2.15
C LEU A 108 1.15 11.79 -2.44
N PRO A 109 0.49 12.71 -3.18
CA PRO A 109 1.03 14.05 -3.44
C PRO A 109 1.31 14.87 -2.18
N MET A 110 0.59 14.59 -1.10
CA MET A 110 0.91 15.07 0.25
C MET A 110 1.45 13.89 1.04
N GLU A 111 2.68 14.02 1.51
CA GLU A 111 3.43 12.95 2.15
C GLU A 111 2.69 12.43 3.40
N GLN A 112 2.21 11.18 3.35
CA GLN A 112 1.89 10.43 4.55
C GLN A 112 3.14 9.67 4.96
N LYS A 113 3.70 10.01 6.12
CA LYS A 113 4.82 9.27 6.69
C LYS A 113 4.33 7.86 7.10
N PRO A 114 4.99 6.78 6.65
CA PRO A 114 4.72 5.44 7.14
C PRO A 114 4.84 5.38 8.66
N ASN A 115 3.93 4.67 9.32
CA ASN A 115 3.99 4.47 10.75
C ASN A 115 5.20 3.59 11.15
N PRO A 116 5.75 3.73 12.37
CA PRO A 116 6.98 3.05 12.76
C PRO A 116 6.79 1.56 13.11
N TYR A 117 5.57 1.05 13.08
CA TYR A 117 5.22 -0.28 13.60
C TYR A 117 5.11 -1.34 12.49
N GLN A 118 5.87 -1.19 11.41
CA GLN A 118 5.90 -2.11 10.28
C GLN A 118 7.20 -2.92 10.31
N ASN A 119 7.11 -4.25 10.41
CA ASN A 119 8.28 -5.13 10.24
C ASN A 119 8.57 -5.35 8.74
N LEU A 120 7.51 -5.34 7.93
CA LEU A 120 7.58 -5.45 6.47
C LEU A 120 6.82 -4.27 5.85
N SER A 121 7.54 -3.39 5.16
CA SER A 121 6.97 -2.26 4.43
C SER A 121 7.11 -2.46 2.93
N LEU A 122 6.04 -2.15 2.20
CA LEU A 122 6.05 -2.05 0.74
C LEU A 122 5.43 -0.71 0.34
N ASP A 123 6.07 -0.02 -0.59
CA ASP A 123 5.62 1.27 -1.10
C ASP A 123 5.04 1.10 -2.51
N PHE A 124 3.79 1.49 -2.68
CA PHE A 124 3.11 1.43 -3.97
C PHE A 124 2.89 2.83 -4.53
N ARG A 125 2.99 2.97 -5.84
CA ARG A 125 2.52 4.18 -6.54
C ARG A 125 1.15 3.96 -7.15
N TYR A 126 0.78 2.72 -7.46
CA TYR A 126 -0.49 2.40 -8.09
C TYR A 126 -1.48 1.76 -7.11
N PHE A 127 -2.56 2.47 -6.81
CA PHE A 127 -3.63 1.99 -5.91
C PHE A 127 -4.17 0.61 -6.27
N PHE A 128 -4.29 0.28 -7.56
CA PHE A 128 -4.84 -1.01 -7.95
C PHE A 128 -3.90 -2.17 -7.65
N VAL A 129 -2.58 -1.98 -7.76
CA VAL A 129 -1.58 -3.01 -7.40
C VAL A 129 -1.65 -3.27 -5.91
N ARG A 130 -1.64 -2.19 -5.11
CA ARG A 130 -1.83 -2.25 -3.66
C ARG A 130 -3.13 -2.96 -3.26
N LYS A 131 -4.25 -2.67 -3.93
CA LYS A 131 -5.54 -3.33 -3.69
C LYS A 131 -5.47 -4.83 -3.97
N VAL A 132 -4.77 -5.25 -5.02
CA VAL A 132 -4.57 -6.68 -5.29
C VAL A 132 -3.80 -7.35 -4.15
N MET A 133 -2.78 -6.69 -3.59
CA MET A 133 -2.04 -7.26 -2.46
C MET A 133 -2.92 -7.46 -1.21
N PHE A 134 -3.76 -6.48 -0.89
CA PHE A 134 -4.76 -6.65 0.17
C PHE A 134 -5.68 -7.84 -0.08
N VAL A 135 -6.18 -8.00 -1.32
CA VAL A 135 -7.13 -9.07 -1.64
C VAL A 135 -6.48 -10.45 -1.67
N ARG A 136 -5.27 -10.53 -2.22
CA ARG A 136 -4.59 -11.80 -2.49
C ARG A 136 -3.98 -12.44 -1.25
N TYR A 137 -3.53 -11.62 -0.30
CA TYR A 137 -2.78 -12.07 0.87
C TYR A 137 -3.56 -11.99 2.18
N SER A 138 -4.84 -11.63 2.15
CA SER A 138 -5.68 -11.61 3.35
C SER A 138 -6.74 -12.69 3.32
N MET A 139 -6.91 -13.39 4.43
CA MET A 139 -8.01 -14.33 4.65
C MET A 139 -9.27 -13.65 5.16
N GLY A 140 -9.12 -12.47 5.76
CA GLY A 140 -10.22 -11.71 6.34
C GLY A 140 -9.89 -10.24 6.46
N TYR A 141 -10.93 -9.45 6.73
CA TYR A 141 -10.86 -8.01 6.81
C TYR A 141 -11.53 -7.51 8.08
N ILE A 142 -10.87 -6.56 8.74
CA ILE A 142 -11.44 -5.81 9.86
C ILE A 142 -11.57 -4.36 9.43
N CYS A 143 -12.82 -3.92 9.32
CA CYS A 143 -13.16 -2.56 8.91
C CYS A 143 -13.60 -1.76 10.15
N MET A 144 -12.67 -0.98 10.69
CA MET A 144 -12.93 -0.04 11.79
C MET A 144 -13.57 1.25 11.24
N PRO A 145 -14.18 2.10 12.10
CA PRO A 145 -14.72 3.38 11.66
C PRO A 145 -13.71 4.20 10.85
N GLY A 146 -14.14 4.62 9.66
CA GLY A 146 -13.27 5.13 8.60
C GLY A 146 -13.95 6.16 7.68
N GLY A 147 -13.17 6.68 6.75
CA GLY A 147 -13.63 7.59 5.70
C GLY A 147 -13.85 6.87 4.36
N PHE A 148 -13.58 7.57 3.26
CA PHE A 148 -13.74 7.05 1.88
C PHE A 148 -12.72 5.98 1.44
N GLY A 149 -11.65 5.79 2.22
CA GLY A 149 -10.50 4.96 1.85
C GLY A 149 -10.77 3.47 1.81
#